data_AF-A0A5T0WDL7-F1
#
_entry.id   AF-A0A5T0WDL7-F1
#
_cell.length_a   1.000
_cell.length_b   1.000
_cell.length_c   1.000
_cell.angle_alpha   90.00
_cell.angle_beta   90.00
_cell.angle_gamma   90.00
#
_symmetry.space_group_name_H-M   'P 1'
#
loop_
_entity.id
_entity.type
_entity.pdbx_description
1 polymer ?
#
loop_
_entity_poly.entity_id
_entity_poly.type
_entity_poly.pdbx_seq_one_letter_code
_entity_poly.pdbx_strand_id
1 'polypeptide(L)'
;MSKIIPFREEIFHQINQILESQKAFIFLWGKSGSGKSVLLQRLAKKYNVDFINENFKDQSFLKEKIEFLISQGQSLIILDEVGMYDYAMLESIRIYSDSISFVLSSHKKLNILKKEHFKSRLSACF
;
A
#
# COMPACT_ATOMS: atom_id res chain seq x y z
N MET A 1 -3.65 -27.81 -11.54
CA MET A 1 -3.10 -26.44 -11.42
C MET A 1 -3.70 -25.77 -10.18
N SER A 2 -2.88 -25.33 -9.23
CA SER A 2 -3.34 -24.76 -7.96
C SER A 2 -4.10 -23.44 -8.18
N LYS A 3 -5.32 -23.32 -7.64
CA LYS A 3 -6.19 -22.12 -7.67
C LYS A 3 -5.54 -20.83 -7.11
N ILE A 4 -4.34 -20.93 -6.53
CA ILE A 4 -3.58 -19.83 -5.91
C ILE A 4 -2.93 -18.89 -6.94
N ILE A 5 -2.56 -19.40 -8.13
CA ILE A 5 -1.93 -18.58 -9.18
C ILE A 5 -2.97 -17.64 -9.85
N PRO A 6 -4.15 -18.14 -10.27
CA PRO A 6 -5.19 -17.29 -10.86
C PRO A 6 -5.61 -16.11 -9.96
N PHE A 7 -5.78 -16.34 -8.66
CA PHE A 7 -6.19 -15.30 -7.71
C PHE A 7 -5.18 -14.15 -7.60
N ARG A 8 -3.88 -14.43 -7.71
CA ARG A 8 -2.83 -13.40 -7.65
C ARG A 8 -2.79 -12.55 -8.92
N GLU A 9 -3.01 -13.14 -10.09
CA GLU A 9 -3.14 -12.39 -11.33
C GLU A 9 -4.40 -11.52 -11.33
N GLU A 10 -5.50 -12.04 -10.80
CA GLU A 10 -6.76 -11.28 -10.68
C GLU A 10 -6.59 -10.05 -9.78
N ILE A 11 -6.03 -10.21 -8.57
CA ILE A 11 -5.75 -9.07 -7.68
C ILE A 11 -4.79 -8.08 -8.35
N PHE A 12 -3.73 -8.56 -9.00
CA PHE A 12 -2.80 -7.68 -9.71
C PHE A 12 -3.52 -6.85 -10.77
N HIS A 13 -4.39 -7.47 -11.57
CA HIS A 13 -5.16 -6.78 -12.61
C HIS A 13 -6.13 -5.75 -12.00
N GLN A 14 -6.86 -6.10 -10.94
CA GLN A 14 -7.77 -5.19 -10.26
C GLN A 14 -7.03 -3.98 -9.68
N ILE A 15 -5.93 -4.20 -8.95
CA ILE A 15 -5.10 -3.10 -8.43
C ILE A 15 -4.61 -2.21 -9.56
N ASN A 16 -4.16 -2.83 -10.66
CA ASN A 16 -3.65 -2.09 -11.79
C ASN A 16 -4.70 -1.21 -12.46
N GLN A 17 -5.93 -1.72 -12.66
CA GLN A 17 -7.03 -0.93 -13.21
C GLN A 17 -7.40 0.26 -12.31
N ILE A 18 -7.38 0.06 -10.99
CA ILE A 18 -7.67 1.14 -10.04
C ILE A 18 -6.58 2.22 -10.12
N LEU A 19 -5.30 1.82 -10.13
CA LEU A 19 -4.17 2.75 -10.20
C LEU A 19 -4.09 3.51 -11.53
N GLU A 20 -4.47 2.89 -12.64
CA GLU A 20 -4.48 3.52 -13.97
C GLU A 20 -5.66 4.50 -14.15
N SER A 21 -6.75 4.34 -13.40
CA SER A 21 -7.94 5.18 -13.53
C SER A 21 -7.97 6.37 -12.58
N GLN A 22 -7.38 6.26 -11.40
CA GLN A 22 -7.41 7.32 -10.39
C GLN A 22 -6.32 7.17 -9.34
N LYS A 23 -6.16 8.22 -8.52
CA LYS A 23 -5.42 8.10 -7.26
C LYS A 23 -6.12 7.08 -6.37
N ALA A 24 -5.33 6.21 -5.75
CA ALA A 24 -5.89 5.08 -5.02
C ALA A 24 -5.19 4.84 -3.70
N PHE A 25 -5.98 4.52 -2.67
CA PHE A 25 -5.47 4.01 -1.42
C PHE A 25 -5.90 2.56 -1.25
N ILE A 26 -4.95 1.63 -1.42
CA ILE A 26 -5.21 0.20 -1.48
C ILE A 26 -4.51 -0.50 -0.34
N PHE A 27 -5.20 -1.46 0.29
CA PHE A 27 -4.63 -2.27 1.37
C PHE A 27 -4.77 -3.76 1.08
N LEU A 28 -3.65 -4.50 1.14
CA LEU A 28 -3.62 -5.95 1.04
C LEU A 28 -3.30 -6.58 2.40
N TRP A 29 -4.09 -7.55 2.83
CA TRP A 29 -3.78 -8.28 4.05
C TRP A 29 -3.94 -9.78 3.87
N GLY A 30 -3.21 -10.54 4.69
CA GLY A 30 -3.28 -11.99 4.66
C GLY A 30 -2.06 -12.62 5.30
N LYS A 31 -2.17 -13.92 5.60
CA LYS A 31 -1.13 -14.68 6.31
C LYS A 31 0.25 -14.54 5.66
N SER A 32 1.31 -14.72 6.45
CA SER A 32 2.68 -14.82 5.92
C SER A 32 2.75 -15.93 4.85
N GLY A 33 3.55 -15.71 3.81
CA GLY A 33 3.67 -16.63 2.67
C GLY A 33 2.54 -16.57 1.64
N SER A 34 1.53 -15.70 1.78
CA SER A 34 0.46 -15.55 0.77
C SER A 34 0.90 -14.90 -0.56
N GLY A 35 2.11 -14.33 -0.60
CA GLY A 35 2.69 -13.71 -1.79
C GLY A 35 2.37 -12.22 -1.96
N LYS A 36 1.95 -11.51 -0.91
CA LYS A 36 1.74 -10.04 -0.91
C LYS A 36 2.99 -9.30 -1.40
N SER A 37 4.15 -9.56 -0.79
CA SER A 37 5.42 -8.92 -1.14
C SER A 37 5.80 -9.17 -2.60
N VAL A 38 5.56 -10.38 -3.13
CA VAL A 38 5.81 -10.70 -4.55
C VAL A 38 4.90 -9.89 -5.47
N LEU A 39 3.61 -9.74 -5.11
CA LEU A 39 2.67 -8.93 -5.87
C LEU A 39 3.08 -7.45 -5.84
N LEU A 40 3.44 -6.92 -4.66
CA LEU A 40 3.89 -5.55 -4.49
C LEU A 40 5.19 -5.25 -5.25
N GLN A 41 6.17 -6.15 -5.22
CA GLN A 41 7.40 -6.02 -6.02
C GLN A 41 7.12 -6.00 -7.52
N ARG A 42 6.15 -6.80 -7.99
CA ARG A 42 5.71 -6.75 -9.40
C ARG A 42 5.07 -5.41 -9.75
N LEU A 43 4.23 -4.86 -8.88
CA LEU A 43 3.66 -3.52 -9.05
C LEU A 43 4.76 -2.45 -9.06
N ALA A 44 5.67 -2.48 -8.09
CA ALA A 44 6.79 -1.55 -7.99
C ALA A 44 7.63 -1.53 -9.28
N LYS A 45 7.97 -2.72 -9.80
CA LYS A 45 8.67 -2.86 -11.07
C LYS A 45 7.86 -2.32 -12.26
N LYS A 46 6.55 -2.59 -12.33
CA LYS A 46 5.69 -2.09 -13.41
C LYS A 46 5.63 -0.56 -13.43
N TYR A 47 5.44 0.06 -12.27
CA TYR A 47 5.29 1.51 -12.13
C TYR A 47 6.61 2.25 -11.99
N ASN A 48 7.74 1.53 -11.94
CA ASN A 48 9.09 2.07 -11.71
C ASN A 48 9.14 2.96 -10.44
N VAL A 49 8.60 2.43 -9.34
CA VAL A 49 8.57 3.08 -8.02
C VAL A 49 9.25 2.21 -6.97
N ASP A 50 9.58 2.81 -5.84
CA ASP A 50 10.21 2.09 -4.74
C ASP A 50 9.24 1.12 -4.07
N PHE A 51 9.75 -0.07 -3.76
CA PHE A 51 9.13 -1.02 -2.84
C PHE A 51 9.78 -0.86 -1.47
N ILE A 52 9.04 -0.30 -0.51
CA ILE A 52 9.55 -0.03 0.83
C ILE A 52 9.08 -1.15 1.77
N ASN A 53 10.01 -1.84 2.42
CA ASN A 53 9.74 -2.87 3.43
C ASN A 53 10.44 -2.56 4.77
N GLU A 54 10.91 -1.34 4.95
CA GLU A 54 11.60 -0.90 6.15
C GLU A 54 10.60 -0.49 7.25
N ASN A 55 10.97 -0.71 8.51
CA ASN A 55 10.23 -0.17 9.63
C ASN A 55 10.73 1.25 9.93
N PHE A 56 9.84 2.23 9.90
CA PHE A 56 10.16 3.58 10.31
C PHE A 56 10.19 3.71 11.83
N LYS A 57 11.14 4.49 12.34
CA LYS A 57 11.30 4.72 13.78
C LYS A 57 10.13 5.50 14.39
N ASP A 58 9.67 6.53 13.67
CA ASP A 58 8.58 7.40 14.08
C ASP A 58 7.90 8.04 12.86
N GLN A 59 6.80 8.76 13.11
CA GLN A 59 6.01 9.45 12.09
C GLN A 59 6.83 10.46 11.29
N SER A 60 7.84 11.11 11.88
CA SER A 60 8.62 12.15 11.22
C SER A 60 9.50 11.56 10.12
N PHE A 61 10.19 10.44 10.40
CA PHE A 61 11.00 9.74 9.38
C PHE A 61 10.14 9.22 8.22
N LEU A 62 8.94 8.72 8.50
CA LEU A 62 8.01 8.28 7.46
C LEU A 62 7.57 9.46 6.57
N LYS A 63 7.25 10.61 7.16
CA LYS A 63 6.85 11.82 6.41
C LYS A 63 7.98 12.32 5.54
N GLU A 64 9.19 12.42 6.09
CA GLU A 64 10.39 12.84 5.34
C GLU A 64 10.61 11.92 4.13
N LYS A 65 10.49 10.60 4.31
CA LYS A 65 10.61 9.64 3.21
C LYS A 65 9.52 9.84 2.16
N ILE A 66 8.26 10.00 2.55
CA ILE A 66 7.15 10.23 1.62
C ILE A 66 7.37 11.53 0.83
N GLU A 67 7.70 12.62 1.51
CA GLU A 67 7.95 13.93 0.90
C GLU A 67 9.15 13.89 -0.05
N PHE A 68 10.22 13.19 0.33
CA PHE A 68 11.35 12.94 -0.56
C PHE A 68 10.90 12.20 -1.82
N LEU A 69 10.14 11.12 -1.72
CA LEU A 69 9.67 10.37 -2.90
C LEU A 69 8.75 11.21 -3.81
N ILE A 70 7.85 11.99 -3.21
CA ILE A 70 7.01 12.94 -3.94
C ILE A 70 7.87 13.98 -4.67
N SER A 71 8.93 14.49 -4.03
CA SER A 71 9.86 15.46 -4.65
C SER A 71 10.62 14.86 -5.85
N GLN A 72 10.82 13.54 -5.86
CA GLN A 72 11.38 12.80 -7.00
C GLN A 72 10.33 12.50 -8.08
N GLY A 73 9.11 13.00 -7.95
CA GLY A 73 8.02 12.81 -8.91
C GLY A 73 7.25 11.50 -8.77
N GLN A 74 7.46 10.72 -7.69
CA GLN A 74 6.67 9.51 -7.48
C GLN A 74 5.21 9.86 -7.12
N SER A 75 4.29 9.35 -7.94
CA SER A 75 2.84 9.47 -7.73
C SER A 75 2.21 8.25 -7.08
N LEU A 76 3.01 7.19 -6.85
CA LEU A 76 2.62 5.95 -6.17
C LEU A 76 3.73 5.55 -5.19
N ILE A 77 3.34 5.24 -3.96
CA ILE A 77 4.23 4.68 -2.94
C ILE A 77 3.72 3.31 -2.52
N ILE A 78 4.62 2.33 -2.45
CA ILE A 78 4.31 0.95 -2.06
C ILE A 78 5.03 0.61 -0.76
N LEU A 79 4.25 0.24 0.27
CA LEU A 79 4.75 -0.06 1.63
C LEU A 79 4.32 -1.47 2.04
N ASP A 80 5.29 -2.33 2.33
CA ASP A 80 5.05 -3.66 2.89
C ASP A 80 5.12 -3.66 4.42
N GLU A 81 4.47 -4.64 5.03
CA GLU A 81 4.44 -4.89 6.49
C GLU A 81 4.09 -3.68 7.36
N VAL A 82 3.17 -2.80 6.92
CA VAL A 82 2.67 -1.65 7.68
C VAL A 82 1.91 -2.02 8.96
N GLY A 83 1.77 -3.31 9.27
CA GLY A 83 1.09 -3.80 10.47
C GLY A 83 1.81 -3.52 11.79
N MET A 84 3.04 -3.00 11.71
CA MET A 84 3.81 -2.49 12.84
C MET A 84 3.74 -0.97 13.00
N TYR A 85 3.17 -0.26 12.03
CA TYR A 85 3.07 1.19 12.09
C TYR A 85 2.05 1.60 13.15
N ASP A 86 2.37 2.67 13.87
CA ASP A 86 1.46 3.23 14.84
C ASP A 86 0.31 4.00 14.16
N TYR A 87 -0.61 4.50 14.99
CA TYR A 87 -1.75 5.28 14.52
C TYR A 87 -1.31 6.53 13.73
N ALA A 88 -0.32 7.27 14.23
CA ALA A 88 0.09 8.55 13.67
C ALA A 88 0.75 8.38 12.29
N MET A 89 1.53 7.31 12.11
CA MET A 89 2.10 6.92 10.84
C MET A 89 1.01 6.58 9.81
N LEU A 90 0.06 5.72 10.18
CA LEU A 90 -1.03 5.33 9.28
C LEU A 90 -1.93 6.52 8.92
N GLU A 91 -2.20 7.41 9.88
CA GLU A 91 -2.94 8.66 9.63
C GLU A 91 -2.19 9.57 8.66
N SER A 92 -0.86 9.64 8.76
CA SER A 92 -0.05 10.41 7.81
C SER A 92 -0.21 9.86 6.41
N ILE A 93 -0.07 8.54 6.23
CA ILE A 93 -0.28 7.88 4.93
C ILE A 93 -1.67 8.19 4.37
N ARG A 94 -2.71 8.09 5.22
CA ARG A 94 -4.09 8.44 4.83
C ARG A 94 -4.21 9.89 4.38
N ILE A 95 -3.55 10.84 5.05
CA ILE A 95 -3.56 12.26 4.63
C ILE A 95 -2.87 12.43 3.27
N TYR A 96 -1.66 11.88 3.08
CA TYR A 96 -0.95 11.97 1.79
C TYR A 96 -1.68 11.22 0.66
N SER A 97 -2.52 10.23 0.99
CA SER A 97 -3.31 9.49 -0.01
C SER A 97 -4.32 10.35 -0.77
N ASP A 98 -4.63 11.55 -0.25
CA ASP A 98 -5.43 12.55 -0.96
C ASP A 98 -4.67 13.11 -2.19
N SER A 99 -3.34 13.09 -2.14
CA SER A 99 -2.47 13.70 -3.14
C SER A 99 -1.80 12.68 -4.06
N ILE A 100 -1.47 11.49 -3.56
CA ILE A 100 -0.77 10.43 -4.30
C ILE A 100 -1.38 9.05 -4.01
N SER A 101 -1.06 8.05 -4.84
CA SER A 101 -1.52 6.68 -4.62
C SER A 101 -0.65 5.94 -3.60
N PHE A 102 -1.28 5.05 -2.83
CA PHE A 102 -0.63 4.14 -1.91
C PHE A 102 -1.13 2.72 -2.10
N VAL A 103 -0.20 1.76 -2.10
CA VAL A 103 -0.51 0.33 -1.94
C VAL A 103 0.23 -0.19 -0.71
N LEU A 104 -0.54 -0.59 0.29
CA LEU A 104 -0.02 -1.05 1.57
C LEU A 104 -0.23 -2.57 1.72
N SER A 105 0.65 -3.25 2.45
CA SER A 105 0.37 -4.61 2.93
C SER A 105 0.68 -4.88 4.40
N SER A 106 0.00 -5.87 4.96
CA SER A 106 0.23 -6.36 6.32
C SER A 106 -0.12 -7.84 6.45
N HIS A 107 0.56 -8.56 7.33
CA HIS A 107 0.19 -9.95 7.67
C HIS A 107 -1.16 -10.08 8.39
N LYS A 108 -1.67 -8.99 8.97
CA LYS A 108 -2.93 -8.92 9.71
C LYS A 108 -3.83 -7.79 9.22
N LYS A 109 -5.13 -7.94 9.40
CA LYS A 109 -6.10 -6.86 9.17
C LYS A 109 -5.87 -5.75 10.20
N LEU A 110 -5.87 -4.50 9.74
CA LEU A 110 -5.70 -3.33 10.61
C LEU A 110 -7.06 -2.77 10.99
N ASN A 111 -7.40 -2.79 12.29
CA ASN A 111 -8.70 -2.32 12.77
C ASN A 111 -8.92 -0.82 12.52
N ILE A 112 -7.85 -0.03 12.50
CA ILE A 112 -7.89 1.41 12.18
C ILE A 112 -8.49 1.69 10.80
N LEU A 113 -8.25 0.81 9.82
CA LEU A 113 -8.79 0.94 8.46
C LEU A 113 -10.33 0.77 8.39
N LYS A 114 -10.96 0.31 9.49
CA LYS A 114 -12.42 0.26 9.62
C LYS A 114 -13.02 1.58 10.09
N LYS A 115 -12.21 2.51 10.64
CA LYS A 115 -12.68 3.83 11.06
C LYS A 115 -13.08 4.64 9.82
N GLU A 116 -14.12 5.46 9.96
CA GLU A 116 -14.77 6.15 8.83
C GLU A 116 -13.83 7.01 7.98
N HIS A 117 -12.93 7.77 8.61
CA HIS A 117 -11.95 8.62 7.91
C HIS A 117 -10.89 7.83 7.13
N PHE A 118 -10.60 6.58 7.50
CA PHE A 118 -9.76 5.69 6.68
C PHE A 118 -10.59 5.00 5.60
N LYS A 119 -11.73 4.43 6.00
CA LYS A 119 -12.60 3.64 5.12
C LYS A 119 -13.08 4.45 3.92
N SER A 120 -13.42 5.72 4.12
CA SER A 120 -13.86 6.62 3.05
C SER A 120 -12.78 6.90 1.99
N ARG A 121 -11.50 6.68 2.31
CA ARG A 121 -10.39 6.88 1.36
C ARG A 121 -9.86 5.59 0.76
N LEU A 122 -10.12 4.44 1.37
CA LEU A 122 -9.76 3.14 0.79
C LEU A 122 -10.51 2.90 -0.51
N SER A 123 -9.76 2.79 -1.60
CA SER A 123 -10.28 2.43 -2.92
C SER A 123 -10.55 0.93 -3.02
N ALA A 124 -9.70 0.10 -2.39
CA ALA A 124 -9.87 -1.34 -2.34
C ALA A 124 -9.16 -1.97 -1.14
N CYS A 125 -9.64 -3.14 -0.74
CA CYS A 125 -9.05 -3.96 0.31
C CYS A 125 -9.11 -5.43 -0.12
N PHE A 126 -7.96 -6.09 -0.15
CA PHE A 126 -7.78 -7.48 -0.59
C PHE A 126 -7.32 -8.37 0.56
#